data_AF-A0A9C6U4D3-F1
#
_entry.id   AF-A0A9C6U4D3-F1
#
_cell.length_a   1.000
_cell.length_b   1.000
_cell.length_c   1.000
_cell.angle_alpha   90.00
_cell.angle_beta   90.00
_cell.angle_gamma   90.00
#
_symmetry.space_group_name_H-M   'P 1'
#
loop_
_entity.id
_entity.type
_entity.pdbx_description
1 polymer ?
#
loop_
_entity_poly.entity_id
_entity_poly.type
_entity_poly.pdbx_seq_one_letter_code
_entity_poly.pdbx_strand_id
1 'polypeptide(L)'
;MAGGSGGQDGSVTSTLVTPKDENKASWEGDKVQMKKQLGLLEGVAIILGIIFGSGIFMTPGGVIKGAGSVGFSLAVWAMCGLMSMVGALCYAELGTSIPKSGGDYAYLFEIFGPLPAFLYLWDAMLVFV
;
A
#
# COMPACT_ATOMS: atom_id res chain seq x y z
N MET A 1 -41.05 -24.03 -75.85
CA MET A 1 -40.36 -25.35 -75.85
C MET A 1 -39.02 -25.18 -75.17
N ALA A 2 -38.93 -25.69 -73.93
CA ALA A 2 -37.79 -25.94 -73.03
C ALA A 2 -38.41 -25.97 -71.62
N GLY A 3 -38.31 -26.95 -70.72
CA GLY A 3 -37.53 -28.19 -70.59
C GLY A 3 -37.43 -28.49 -69.07
N GLY A 4 -37.52 -29.77 -68.66
CA GLY A 4 -37.15 -30.30 -67.31
C GLY A 4 -38.22 -30.15 -66.22
N SER A 5 -38.86 -31.18 -65.64
CA SER A 5 -38.50 -32.55 -65.20
C SER A 5 -37.63 -32.65 -63.94
N GLY A 6 -38.18 -33.33 -62.92
CA GLY A 6 -37.48 -33.96 -61.80
C GLY A 6 -37.03 -32.97 -60.71
N GLY A 7 -37.22 -33.18 -59.42
CA GLY A 7 -37.55 -34.36 -58.63
C GLY A 7 -37.04 -34.05 -57.22
N GLN A 8 -37.94 -34.00 -56.23
CA GLN A 8 -37.59 -33.81 -54.82
C GLN A 8 -37.64 -35.16 -54.12
N ASP A 9 -36.46 -35.71 -53.85
CA ASP A 9 -36.14 -36.81 -52.92
C ASP A 9 -34.70 -36.48 -52.49
N GLY A 10 -34.47 -35.96 -51.30
CA GLY A 10 -34.39 -36.75 -50.08
C GLY A 10 -32.91 -36.93 -49.74
N SER A 11 -32.40 -36.10 -48.83
CA SER A 11 -31.16 -36.39 -48.11
C SER A 11 -31.13 -35.60 -46.82
N VAL A 12 -31.54 -36.29 -45.76
CA VAL A 12 -31.30 -35.93 -44.37
C VAL A 12 -29.79 -35.94 -44.17
N THR A 13 -29.15 -34.78 -44.27
CA THR A 13 -27.74 -34.61 -43.86
C THR A 13 -27.73 -34.08 -42.43
N SER A 14 -27.70 -35.01 -41.47
CA SER A 14 -27.26 -34.76 -40.10
C SER A 14 -25.84 -34.19 -40.14
N THR A 15 -25.73 -32.87 -40.17
CA THR A 15 -24.45 -32.21 -39.92
C THR A 15 -24.25 -32.21 -38.42
N LEU A 16 -23.32 -33.06 -37.98
CA LEU A 16 -22.87 -33.22 -36.61
C LEU A 16 -22.51 -31.85 -36.03
N VAL A 17 -23.36 -31.33 -35.15
CA VAL A 17 -23.02 -30.21 -34.27
C VAL A 17 -21.95 -30.72 -33.33
N THR A 18 -20.70 -30.39 -33.62
CA THR A 18 -19.58 -30.54 -32.68
C THR A 18 -19.90 -29.70 -31.44
N PRO A 19 -19.94 -30.28 -30.22
CA PRO A 19 -20.04 -29.48 -29.00
C PRO A 19 -18.79 -28.61 -28.91
N LYS A 20 -18.99 -27.30 -29.01
CA LYS A 20 -17.95 -26.30 -28.89
C LYS A 20 -17.56 -26.26 -27.41
N ASP A 21 -16.50 -27.00 -27.07
CA ASP A 21 -15.74 -26.84 -25.83
C ASP A 21 -15.13 -25.44 -25.79
N GLU A 22 -15.92 -24.46 -25.36
CA GLU A 22 -15.44 -23.12 -25.02
C GLU A 22 -15.97 -22.74 -23.63
N ASN A 23 -15.72 -23.61 -22.64
CA ASN A 23 -15.58 -23.14 -21.26
C ASN A 23 -14.26 -22.37 -21.14
N LYS A 24 -14.22 -21.16 -21.71
CA LYS A 24 -13.32 -20.12 -21.25
C LYS A 24 -14.08 -19.35 -20.19
N ALA A 25 -14.08 -19.88 -18.97
CA ALA A 25 -14.26 -19.07 -17.77
C ALA A 25 -13.13 -18.03 -17.78
N SER A 26 -13.41 -16.89 -18.38
CA SER A 26 -12.63 -15.67 -18.26
C SER A 26 -12.69 -15.27 -16.80
N TRP A 27 -11.68 -15.70 -16.04
CA TRP A 27 -11.30 -15.04 -14.80
C TRP A 27 -10.70 -13.67 -15.17
N GLU A 28 -11.55 -12.78 -15.68
CA GLU A 28 -11.27 -11.35 -15.67
C GLU A 28 -11.19 -10.99 -14.19
N GLY A 29 -9.97 -11.03 -13.65
CA GLY A 29 -9.71 -10.63 -12.28
C GLY A 29 -10.18 -9.19 -12.13
N ASP A 30 -11.34 -9.03 -11.50
CA ASP A 30 -11.88 -7.74 -11.12
C ASP A 30 -10.76 -7.03 -10.37
N LYS A 31 -10.18 -6.00 -11.00
CA LYS A 31 -9.05 -5.28 -10.42
C LYS A 31 -9.59 -4.66 -9.14
N VAL A 32 -9.22 -5.20 -7.99
CA VAL A 32 -9.62 -4.70 -6.67
C VAL A 32 -9.15 -3.25 -6.58
N GLN A 33 -10.07 -2.32 -6.88
CA GLN A 33 -9.82 -0.89 -6.87
C GLN A 33 -10.24 -0.37 -5.49
N MET A 34 -9.25 -0.13 -4.64
CA MET A 34 -9.49 0.52 -3.35
C MET A 34 -10.00 1.93 -3.60
N LYS A 35 -11.16 2.27 -3.00
CA LYS A 35 -11.66 3.65 -3.03
C LYS A 35 -10.64 4.53 -2.31
N LYS A 36 -10.03 5.48 -3.03
CA LYS A 36 -9.11 6.47 -2.45
C LYS A 36 -9.92 7.48 -1.63
N GLN A 37 -10.27 7.12 -0.39
CA GLN A 37 -11.07 7.98 0.51
C GLN A 37 -10.24 8.67 1.59
N LEU A 38 -8.95 8.34 1.74
CA LEU A 38 -8.07 8.98 2.73
C LEU A 38 -7.87 10.46 2.40
N GLY A 39 -8.60 11.31 3.10
CA GLY A 39 -8.47 12.76 3.05
C GLY A 39 -7.35 13.27 3.96
N LEU A 40 -7.07 14.58 3.90
CA LEU A 40 -6.04 15.22 4.72
C LEU A 40 -6.30 15.03 6.23
N LEU A 41 -7.55 15.23 6.67
CA LEU A 41 -7.91 15.11 8.08
C LEU A 41 -7.79 13.67 8.59
N GLU A 42 -8.18 12.69 7.76
CA GLU A 42 -8.04 11.27 8.11
C GLU A 42 -6.56 10.88 8.22
N GLY A 43 -5.73 11.34 7.28
CA GLY A 43 -4.28 11.13 7.33
C GLY A 43 -3.65 11.76 8.58
N VAL A 44 -3.98 13.01 8.90
CA VAL A 44 -3.47 13.69 10.11
C VAL A 44 -3.91 12.96 11.38
N ALA A 45 -5.17 12.53 11.46
CA ALA A 45 -5.67 11.79 12.61
C ALA A 45 -4.91 10.46 12.82
N ILE A 46 -4.61 9.74 11.73
CA ILE A 46 -3.80 8.51 11.79
C ILE A 46 -2.39 8.82 12.31
N ILE A 47 -1.74 9.85 11.79
CA ILE A 47 -0.39 10.25 12.21
C ILE A 47 -0.36 10.66 13.69
N LEU A 48 -1.34 11.42 14.17
CA LEU A 48 -1.42 11.77 15.59
C LEU A 48 -1.65 10.53 16.47
N GLY A 49 -2.45 9.56 16.00
CA GLY A 49 -2.70 8.31 16.71
C GLY A 49 -1.45 7.45 16.91
N ILE A 50 -0.54 7.42 15.93
CA ILE A 50 0.73 6.68 16.05
C ILE A 50 1.79 7.42 16.87
N ILE A 51 1.76 8.76 16.89
CA ILE A 51 2.74 9.58 17.64
C ILE A 51 2.41 9.58 19.14
N PHE A 52 1.13 9.72 19.51
CA PHE A 52 0.71 9.73 20.91
C PHE A 52 0.65 8.31 21.50
N GLY A 53 1.79 7.81 21.97
CA GLY A 53 1.92 6.53 22.68
C GLY A 53 2.05 6.65 24.19
N SER A 54 2.29 5.52 24.88
CA SER A 54 2.54 5.46 26.33
C SER A 54 3.79 6.24 26.77
N GLY A 55 4.71 6.51 25.85
CA GLY A 55 5.97 7.21 26.11
C GLY A 55 5.81 8.61 26.71
N ILE A 56 4.70 9.32 26.41
CA ILE A 56 4.47 10.69 26.94
C ILE A 56 4.27 10.72 28.46
N PHE A 57 3.81 9.62 29.06
CA PHE A 57 3.62 9.53 30.52
C PHE A 57 4.90 9.14 31.26
N MET A 58 5.82 8.45 30.57
CA MET A 58 7.08 7.96 31.14
C MET A 58 8.23 8.97 31.01
N THR A 59 8.31 9.64 29.87
CA THR A 59 9.46 10.51 29.51
C THR A 59 9.61 11.80 30.34
N PRO A 60 8.56 12.51 30.81
CA PRO A 60 8.73 13.79 31.50
C PRO A 60 9.55 13.69 32.78
N GLY A 61 9.35 12.62 33.56
CA GLY A 61 10.10 12.38 34.80
C GLY A 61 11.58 12.09 34.55
N GLY A 62 11.91 11.41 33.45
CA GLY A 62 13.30 11.15 33.04
C GLY A 62 14.01 12.42 32.57
N VAL A 63 13.34 13.23 31.74
CA VAL A 63 13.93 14.47 31.19
C VAL A 63 14.19 15.48 32.30
N ILE A 64 13.27 15.68 33.25
CA ILE A 64 13.48 16.63 34.35
C ILE A 64 14.65 16.19 35.25
N LYS A 65 14.77 14.89 35.54
CA LYS A 65 15.88 14.34 36.33
C LYS A 65 17.22 14.51 35.62
N GLY A 66 17.28 14.34 34.30
CA GLY A 66 18.50 14.53 33.50
C GLY A 66 18.85 16.00 33.25
N ALA A 67 17.86 16.87 33.13
CA ALA A 67 18.03 18.30 32.85
C ALA A 67 18.34 19.13 34.10
N GLY A 68 17.95 18.67 35.29
CA GLY A 68 18.18 19.34 36.58
C GLY A 68 17.36 20.63 36.81
N SER A 69 16.81 21.23 35.76
CA SER A 69 15.96 22.42 35.80
C SER A 69 14.79 22.31 34.82
N VAL A 70 13.63 22.81 35.22
CA VAL A 70 12.40 22.80 34.41
C VAL A 70 12.59 23.62 33.12
N GLY A 71 13.28 24.76 33.18
CA GLY A 71 13.52 25.60 32.00
C GLY A 71 14.39 24.89 30.95
N PHE A 72 15.44 24.19 31.40
CA PHE A 72 16.30 23.42 30.50
C PHE A 72 15.56 22.21 29.90
N SER A 73 14.69 21.55 30.68
CA SER A 73 13.87 20.44 30.19
C SER A 73 12.92 20.83 29.06
N LEU A 74 12.34 22.04 29.13
CA LEU A 74 11.46 22.57 28.07
C LEU A 74 12.26 22.93 26.81
N ALA A 75 13.48 23.46 26.96
CA ALA A 75 14.36 23.74 25.83
C ALA A 75 14.77 22.46 25.08
N VAL A 76 15.08 21.38 25.81
CA VAL A 76 15.38 20.07 25.22
C VAL A 76 14.17 19.52 24.46
N TRP A 77 12.97 19.64 25.03
CA TRP A 77 11.73 19.25 24.36
C TRP A 77 11.50 20.03 23.06
N ALA A 78 11.68 21.34 23.10
CA ALA A 78 11.56 22.19 21.91
C ALA A 78 12.59 21.83 20.84
N MET A 79 13.85 21.58 21.22
CA MET A 79 14.91 21.18 20.31
C MET A 79 14.63 19.81 19.66
N CYS A 80 14.17 18.84 20.44
CA CYS A 80 13.76 17.52 19.93
C CYS A 80 12.57 17.64 18.96
N GLY A 81 11.56 18.46 19.31
CA GLY A 81 10.42 18.73 18.45
C GLY A 81 10.84 19.36 17.12
N LEU A 82 11.77 20.31 17.15
CA LEU A 82 12.31 20.93 15.94
C LEU A 82 13.07 19.93 15.07
N MET A 83 13.94 19.10 15.67
CA MET A 83 14.69 18.07 14.95
C MET A 83 13.75 17.03 14.31
N SER A 84 12.70 16.63 15.03
CA SER A 84 11.66 15.73 14.51
C SER A 84 10.89 16.36 13.33
N MET A 85 10.58 17.65 13.40
CA MET A 85 9.90 18.37 12.31
C MET A 85 10.74 18.39 11.03
N VAL A 86 12.05 18.60 11.14
CA VAL A 86 12.96 18.52 9.98
C VAL A 86 12.94 17.13 9.36
N GLY A 87 12.99 16.07 10.19
CA GLY A 87 12.86 14.70 9.70
C GLY A 87 11.53 14.44 8.99
N ALA A 88 10.42 14.92 9.57
CA ALA A 88 9.09 14.79 8.97
C ALA A 88 8.97 15.49 7.61
N LEU A 89 9.63 16.64 7.42
CA LEU A 89 9.70 17.33 6.13
C LEU A 89 10.45 16.50 5.09
N CYS A 90 11.60 15.92 5.44
CA CYS A 90 12.33 15.01 4.54
C CYS A 90 11.47 13.80 4.13
N TYR A 91 10.71 13.23 5.08
CA TYR A 91 9.77 12.15 4.79
C TYR A 91 8.58 12.60 3.92
N ALA A 92 8.12 13.84 4.05
CA ALA A 92 7.07 14.40 3.21
C ALA A 92 7.54 14.58 1.76
N GLU A 93 8.78 15.05 1.55
CA GLU A 93 9.38 15.13 0.21
C GLU A 93 9.55 13.73 -0.42
N LEU A 94 9.99 12.75 0.37
CA LEU A 94 10.14 11.39 -0.11
C LEU A 94 8.79 10.72 -0.44
N GLY A 95 7.78 10.92 0.40
CA GLY A 95 6.43 10.37 0.19
C GLY A 95 5.67 11.00 -0.97
N THR A 96 6.00 12.23 -1.36
CA THR A 96 5.46 12.84 -2.58
C THR A 96 6.24 12.43 -3.84
N SER A 97 7.53 12.10 -3.71
CA SER A 97 8.39 11.66 -4.81
C SER A 97 8.15 10.20 -5.22
N ILE A 98 7.90 9.30 -4.26
CA ILE A 98 7.70 7.87 -4.50
C ILE A 98 6.29 7.46 -4.04
N PRO A 99 5.23 7.65 -4.86
CA PRO A 99 3.85 7.32 -4.51
C PRO A 99 3.56 5.82 -4.69
N LYS A 100 4.38 4.96 -4.09
CA LYS A 100 4.20 3.50 -4.07
C LYS A 100 3.68 3.07 -2.69
N SER A 101 2.74 2.13 -2.67
CA SER A 101 2.27 1.53 -1.42
C SER A 101 3.40 0.69 -0.80
N GLY A 102 3.72 0.94 0.48
CA GLY A 102 4.76 0.19 1.20
C GLY A 102 5.58 1.00 2.22
N GLY A 103 5.40 2.32 2.29
CA GLY A 103 6.09 3.17 3.29
C GLY A 103 7.61 3.06 3.18
N ASP A 104 8.29 2.92 4.32
CA ASP A 104 9.76 2.85 4.40
C ASP A 104 10.36 1.71 3.56
N TYR A 105 9.67 0.57 3.48
CA TYR A 105 10.11 -0.56 2.66
C TYR A 105 10.17 -0.18 1.18
N ALA A 106 9.17 0.56 0.68
CA ALA A 106 9.14 0.97 -0.72
C ALA A 106 10.29 1.94 -1.05
N TYR A 107 10.68 2.80 -0.10
CA TYR A 107 11.83 3.69 -0.27
C TYR A 107 13.15 2.92 -0.32
N LEU A 108 13.35 1.97 0.59
CA LEU A 108 14.56 1.13 0.62
C LEU A 108 14.66 0.23 -0.60
N PHE A 109 13.53 -0.32 -1.07
CA PHE A 109 13.50 -1.15 -2.27
C PHE A 109 13.91 -0.37 -3.52
N GLU A 110 13.48 0.90 -3.64
CA GLU A 110 13.81 1.74 -4.79
C GLU A 110 15.30 2.16 -4.81
N ILE A 111 15.89 2.44 -3.64
CA ILE A 111 17.25 2.98 -3.53
C ILE A 111 18.32 1.86 -3.47
N PHE A 112 18.08 0.82 -2.68
CA PHE A 112 19.08 -0.19 -2.34
C PHE A 112 18.79 -1.58 -2.94
N GLY A 113 17.62 -1.77 -3.54
CA GLY A 113 17.22 -3.03 -4.15
C GLY A 113 16.64 -4.06 -3.16
N PRO A 114 16.48 -5.32 -3.60
CA PRO A 114 15.62 -6.30 -2.91
C PRO A 114 16.21 -6.86 -1.61
N LEU A 115 17.54 -7.09 -1.54
CA LEU A 115 18.16 -7.70 -0.35
C LEU A 115 18.12 -6.77 0.88
N PRO A 116 18.51 -5.49 0.80
CA PRO A 116 18.49 -4.59 1.96
C PRO A 116 17.06 -4.26 2.42
N ALA A 117 16.12 -4.14 1.48
CA ALA A 117 14.70 -3.93 1.78
C ALA A 117 14.10 -5.12 2.55
N PHE A 118 14.46 -6.36 2.16
CA PHE A 118 14.04 -7.56 2.88
C PHE A 118 14.60 -7.63 4.30
N LEU A 119 15.89 -7.31 4.48
CA LEU A 119 16.54 -7.26 5.80
C LEU A 119 15.86 -6.25 6.73
N TYR A 120 15.50 -5.07 6.23
CA TYR A 120 14.75 -4.07 7.00
C TYR A 120 13.39 -4.60 7.45
N LEU A 121 12.64 -5.23 6.54
CA LEU A 121 11.33 -5.79 6.88
C LEU A 121 11.45 -6.91 7.93
N TRP A 122 12.49 -7.75 7.83
CA TRP A 122 12.76 -8.80 8.80
C TRP A 122 13.08 -8.21 10.18
N ASP A 123 14.00 -7.25 10.25
CA ASP A 123 14.36 -6.58 11.51
C ASP A 123 13.13 -5.91 12.16
N ALA A 124 12.35 -5.17 11.37
CA ALA A 124 11.11 -4.56 11.84
C ALA A 124 10.17 -5.61 12.44
N MET A 125 9.97 -6.75 11.77
CA MET A 125 9.15 -7.84 12.32
C MET A 125 9.71 -8.40 13.64
N LEU A 126 11.02 -8.49 13.81
CA LEU A 126 11.65 -8.99 15.04
C LEU A 126 11.56 -8.01 16.21
N VAL A 127 11.56 -6.71 15.94
CA VAL A 127 11.44 -5.69 17.00
C VAL A 127 9.98 -5.50 17.43
N PHE A 128 9.04 -5.62 16.48
CA PHE A 128 7.61 -5.47 16.77
C PHE A 128 6.96 -6.73 17.38
N VAL A 129 7.57 -7.91 17.20
CA VAL A 129 7.08 -9.20 17.75
C VAL A 129 7.64 -9.48 19.15
#